data_AF-Q8BFS6-F1
#
_entry.id   AF-Q8BFS6-F1
#
_cell.length_a   1.000
_cell.length_b   1.000
_cell.length_c   1.000
_cell.angle_alpha   90.00
_cell.angle_beta   90.00
_cell.angle_gamma   90.00
#
_symmetry.space_group_name_H-M   'P 1'
#
loop_
_entity.id
_entity.type
_entity.pdbx_description
1 polymer ?
#
loop_
_entity_poly.entity_id
_entity_poly.type
_entity_poly.pdbx_seq_one_letter_code
_entity_poly.pdbx_strand_id
1 'polypeptide(L)'
;MSAMEAADVFHRARGRTLDAFSSEKEREWKGPFYFVQGADTQFGLMKAWSTGNCDAGGDEWGQEIRLTEQAVEAINKLNPKPKFFVLCGDLVHAMPGTPWRQEQTRDLQRVLKAVDQDIPLVMVSGNHDLGNAPTAETVEEFCQTWGDDYFSFWVGGVLFLVLNSQFLYDASRCPALKQAQDHWLDQQLNIAEQKQCQHAIVFQHIPLFLQSIDEDDDYFNLTKTVRKELAEKLTRAGIRAVFSGHYHRNAGGTYQNLDMVVSSAIGCQLGKDTHGLRVVAITAEKIVHRYYSLDELSQGGVEEDLKELLKE
;
A
#
# COMPACT_ATOMS: atom_id res chain seq x y z
N MET A 1 -14.85 -18.45 24.21
CA MET A 1 -14.70 -17.86 22.86
C MET A 1 -14.26 -18.99 21.95
N SER A 2 -15.11 -19.36 20.99
CA SER A 2 -14.91 -20.56 20.15
C SER A 2 -13.75 -20.37 19.18
N ALA A 3 -13.13 -21.48 18.80
CA ALA A 3 -11.98 -21.65 17.90
C ALA A 3 -12.17 -21.18 16.44
N MET A 4 -12.95 -20.13 16.19
CA MET A 4 -12.61 -19.16 15.15
C MET A 4 -11.54 -18.25 15.76
N GLU A 5 -10.37 -18.84 15.93
CA GLU A 5 -9.15 -18.17 16.38
C GLU A 5 -9.02 -16.87 15.59
N ALA A 6 -8.66 -15.78 16.29
CA ALA A 6 -8.35 -14.50 15.66
C ALA A 6 -7.47 -14.79 14.43
N ALA A 7 -8.04 -14.61 13.23
CA ALA A 7 -7.28 -14.77 12.01
C ALA A 7 -6.01 -13.93 12.19
N ASP A 8 -4.85 -14.54 11.94
CA ASP A 8 -3.57 -13.86 12.09
C ASP A 8 -3.68 -12.49 11.41
N VAL A 9 -3.19 -11.44 12.05
CA VAL A 9 -3.42 -10.04 11.65
C VAL A 9 -2.98 -9.76 10.21
N PHE A 10 -2.12 -10.64 9.66
CA PHE A 10 -1.63 -10.61 8.30
C PHE A 10 -2.50 -11.35 7.28
N HIS A 11 -3.45 -12.20 7.67
CA HIS A 11 -4.31 -12.97 6.76
C HIS A 11 -5.74 -12.43 6.68
N ARG A 12 -5.92 -11.16 7.01
CA ARG A 12 -7.22 -10.47 6.95
C ARG A 12 -7.77 -10.37 5.54
N ALA A 13 -6.90 -10.26 4.53
CA ALA A 13 -7.27 -10.31 3.13
C ALA A 13 -7.49 -11.76 2.70
N ARG A 14 -8.75 -12.15 2.50
CA ARG A 14 -9.12 -13.52 2.09
C ARG A 14 -10.39 -13.51 1.27
N GLY A 15 -10.41 -14.24 0.17
CA GLY A 15 -11.59 -14.34 -0.70
C GLY A 15 -11.87 -13.02 -1.43
N ARG A 16 -10.82 -12.27 -1.78
CA ARG A 16 -10.81 -10.98 -2.46
C ARG A 16 -11.52 -9.86 -1.68
N THR A 17 -11.60 -10.01 -0.36
CA THR A 17 -12.10 -8.99 0.59
C THR A 17 -11.18 -8.88 1.81
N LEU A 18 -11.31 -7.78 2.55
CA LEU A 18 -10.68 -7.59 3.86
C LEU A 18 -11.68 -7.87 5.00
N ASP A 19 -11.38 -8.81 5.88
CA ASP A 19 -12.29 -9.24 6.95
C ASP A 19 -12.46 -8.22 8.10
N ALA A 20 -11.56 -7.23 8.18
CA ALA A 20 -11.58 -6.20 9.20
C ALA A 20 -12.81 -5.29 9.10
N PHE A 21 -13.41 -5.21 7.92
CA PHE A 21 -14.50 -4.30 7.60
C PHE A 21 -15.66 -5.05 6.97
N SER A 22 -16.79 -5.12 7.69
CA SER A 22 -18.00 -5.70 7.15
C SER A 22 -18.57 -4.80 6.05
N SER A 23 -18.63 -5.31 4.81
CA SER A 23 -19.16 -4.56 3.66
C SER A 23 -20.59 -4.05 3.91
N GLU A 24 -21.43 -4.80 4.62
CA GLU A 24 -22.80 -4.37 4.97
C GLU A 24 -22.81 -3.10 5.84
N LYS A 25 -21.85 -2.95 6.75
CA LYS A 25 -21.78 -1.83 7.70
C LYS A 25 -21.04 -0.61 7.15
N GLU A 26 -20.16 -0.82 6.19
CA GLU A 26 -19.15 0.15 5.73
C GLU A 26 -19.45 0.72 4.34
N ARG A 27 -20.51 0.29 3.66
CA ARG A 27 -20.92 0.83 2.34
C ARG A 27 -21.52 2.23 2.38
N GLU A 28 -22.02 2.65 3.53
CA GLU A 28 -22.69 3.95 3.68
C GLU A 28 -21.73 5.00 4.24
N TRP A 29 -21.74 6.19 3.65
CA TRP A 29 -21.01 7.34 4.17
C TRP A 29 -21.56 7.74 5.55
N LYS A 30 -20.68 7.81 6.56
CA LYS A 30 -21.05 8.13 7.95
C LYS A 30 -20.34 9.36 8.50
N GLY A 31 -19.51 10.00 7.69
CA GLY A 31 -18.68 11.12 8.10
C GLY A 31 -17.21 10.91 7.76
N PRO A 32 -16.40 11.96 7.94
CA PRO A 32 -14.99 11.95 7.60
C PRO A 32 -14.20 10.98 8.47
N PHE A 33 -13.12 10.48 7.90
CA PHE A 33 -12.16 9.63 8.59
C PHE A 33 -10.79 9.80 7.96
N TYR A 34 -9.77 9.16 8.55
CA TYR A 34 -8.46 9.12 7.93
C TYR A 34 -7.81 7.75 8.08
N PHE A 35 -6.84 7.47 7.24
CA PHE A 35 -5.97 6.30 7.32
C PHE A 35 -4.51 6.73 7.18
N VAL A 36 -3.60 5.80 7.50
CA VAL A 36 -2.16 6.00 7.32
C VAL A 36 -1.69 5.09 6.20
N GLN A 37 -0.82 5.61 5.34
CA GLN A 37 -0.15 4.88 4.28
C GLN A 37 1.37 4.95 4.48
N GLY A 38 2.00 3.79 4.43
CA GLY A 38 3.45 3.63 4.35
C GLY A 38 3.82 2.84 3.10
N ALA A 39 5.10 2.75 2.83
CA ALA A 39 5.66 1.94 1.76
C ALA A 39 7.10 1.55 2.11
N ASP A 40 7.59 0.47 1.50
CA ASP A 40 9.02 0.15 1.47
C ASP A 40 9.65 0.11 2.87
N THR A 41 9.06 -0.67 3.80
CA THR A 41 9.77 -0.99 5.06
C THR A 41 11.08 -1.72 4.75
N GLN A 42 11.03 -2.57 3.73
CA GLN A 42 12.11 -3.22 3.00
C GLN A 42 13.32 -3.60 3.85
N PHE A 43 13.06 -4.40 4.89
CA PHE A 43 14.08 -4.90 5.81
C PHE A 43 15.22 -5.54 5.03
N GLY A 44 16.43 -4.98 5.12
CA GLY A 44 17.64 -5.51 4.50
C GLY A 44 18.21 -4.61 3.41
N LEU A 45 17.45 -3.61 2.94
CA LEU A 45 17.88 -2.74 1.86
C LEU A 45 18.93 -1.72 2.30
N MET A 46 18.88 -1.15 3.51
CA MET A 46 19.70 0.02 3.85
C MET A 46 21.20 -0.28 3.76
N LYS A 47 21.63 -1.42 4.34
CA LYS A 47 23.02 -1.87 4.20
C LYS A 47 23.33 -2.26 2.76
N ALA A 48 22.46 -3.04 2.11
CA ALA A 48 22.66 -3.48 0.73
C ALA A 48 22.86 -2.29 -0.22
N TRP A 49 22.02 -1.25 -0.10
CA TRP A 49 22.11 0.00 -0.82
C TRP A 49 23.41 0.77 -0.54
N SER A 50 23.74 0.99 0.73
CA SER A 50 24.96 1.75 1.09
C SER A 50 26.26 1.09 0.64
N THR A 51 26.26 -0.23 0.47
CA THR A 51 27.41 -1.01 -0.01
C THR A 51 27.37 -1.32 -1.51
N GLY A 52 26.28 -0.96 -2.20
CA GLY A 52 26.07 -1.26 -3.62
C GLY A 52 25.79 -2.74 -3.93
N ASN A 53 25.38 -3.53 -2.93
CA ASN A 53 25.10 -4.96 -3.04
C ASN A 53 23.59 -5.26 -2.98
N CYS A 54 22.79 -4.52 -3.75
CA CYS A 54 21.32 -4.59 -3.74
C CYS A 54 20.74 -5.90 -4.29
N ASP A 55 21.55 -6.68 -5.01
CA ASP A 55 21.13 -7.99 -5.53
C ASP A 55 21.28 -9.10 -4.49
N ALA A 56 22.00 -8.84 -3.39
CA ALA A 56 22.06 -9.76 -2.26
C ALA A 56 20.83 -9.57 -1.37
N GLY A 57 20.32 -10.65 -0.78
CA GLY A 57 19.09 -10.59 0.02
C GLY A 57 19.10 -9.64 1.23
N GLY A 58 20.23 -9.03 1.60
CA GLY A 58 20.36 -8.12 2.74
C GLY A 58 20.51 -8.86 4.07
N ASP A 59 21.74 -9.02 4.53
CA ASP A 59 22.08 -9.79 5.75
C ASP A 59 21.96 -8.98 7.05
N GLU A 60 21.55 -7.71 6.98
CA GLU A 60 21.40 -6.82 8.13
C GLU A 60 20.26 -5.83 7.89
N TRP A 61 19.32 -5.77 8.84
CA TRP A 61 18.12 -4.92 8.76
C TRP A 61 17.77 -4.23 10.10
N GLY A 62 18.77 -4.06 10.96
CA GLY A 62 18.57 -3.50 12.30
C GLY A 62 18.16 -2.02 12.30
N GLN A 63 18.48 -1.27 11.23
CA GLN A 63 18.06 0.13 11.10
C GLN A 63 16.58 0.20 10.69
N GLU A 64 16.19 -0.62 9.74
CA GLU A 64 14.82 -0.74 9.25
C GLU A 64 13.88 -1.22 10.35
N ILE A 65 14.32 -2.14 11.23
CA ILE A 65 13.57 -2.50 12.45
C ILE A 65 13.26 -1.26 13.28
N ARG A 66 14.26 -0.43 13.60
CA ARG A 66 14.06 0.76 14.44
C ARG A 66 13.14 1.78 13.80
N LEU A 67 13.26 2.00 12.49
CA LEU A 67 12.42 2.92 11.73
C LEU A 67 10.97 2.43 11.71
N THR A 68 10.73 1.14 11.47
CA THR A 68 9.38 0.58 11.50
C THR A 68 8.80 0.53 12.91
N GLU A 69 9.60 0.24 13.94
CA GLU A 69 9.18 0.35 15.35
C GLU A 69 8.76 1.80 15.68
N GLN A 70 9.53 2.81 15.24
CA GLN A 70 9.16 4.22 15.38
C GLN A 70 7.86 4.56 14.64
N ALA A 71 7.67 4.05 13.41
CA ALA A 71 6.45 4.23 12.64
C ALA A 71 5.23 3.65 13.37
N VAL A 72 5.35 2.42 13.90
CA VAL A 72 4.29 1.76 14.69
C VAL A 72 3.98 2.56 15.96
N GLU A 73 4.99 3.02 16.69
CA GLU A 73 4.79 3.85 17.87
C GLU A 73 4.10 5.18 17.55
N ALA A 74 4.47 5.83 16.44
CA ALA A 74 3.84 7.08 16.00
C ALA A 74 2.36 6.84 15.68
N ILE A 75 2.04 5.80 14.91
CA ILE A 75 0.68 5.42 14.54
C ILE A 75 -0.17 5.12 15.77
N ASN A 76 0.35 4.34 16.72
CA ASN A 76 -0.37 3.97 17.94
C ASN A 76 -0.68 5.17 18.85
N LYS A 77 0.12 6.24 18.78
CA LYS A 77 -0.09 7.48 19.55
C LYS A 77 -1.13 8.41 18.93
N LEU A 78 -1.53 8.17 17.67
CA LEU A 78 -2.48 9.06 16.99
C LEU A 78 -3.88 8.99 17.60
N ASN A 79 -4.50 10.16 17.76
CA ASN A 79 -5.84 10.31 18.31
C ASN A 79 -6.64 11.37 17.52
N PRO A 80 -7.82 11.04 16.95
CA PRO A 80 -8.46 9.72 16.94
C PRO A 80 -7.58 8.68 16.22
N LYS A 81 -7.76 7.37 16.49
CA LYS A 81 -6.99 6.32 15.80
C LYS A 81 -7.29 6.32 14.28
N PRO A 82 -6.29 6.08 13.42
CA PRO A 82 -6.52 5.86 11.99
C PRO A 82 -7.47 4.68 11.77
N LYS A 83 -8.26 4.72 10.70
CA LYS A 83 -9.18 3.62 10.35
C LYS A 83 -8.45 2.33 9.98
N PHE A 84 -7.31 2.44 9.31
CA PHE A 84 -6.42 1.34 8.99
C PHE A 84 -5.01 1.89 8.68
N PHE A 85 -4.05 0.99 8.58
CA PHE A 85 -2.70 1.27 8.12
C PHE A 85 -2.37 0.38 6.90
N VAL A 86 -2.09 1.01 5.76
CA VAL A 86 -1.72 0.31 4.52
C VAL A 86 -0.21 0.41 4.26
N LEU A 87 0.40 -0.71 3.88
CA LEU A 87 1.81 -0.80 3.46
C LEU A 87 1.89 -1.12 1.96
N CYS A 88 2.26 -0.13 1.16
CA CYS A 88 2.34 -0.20 -0.30
C CYS A 88 3.61 -0.92 -0.81
N GLY A 89 3.73 -2.23 -0.53
CA GLY A 89 4.74 -3.11 -1.11
C GLY A 89 6.16 -2.93 -0.58
N ASP A 90 7.02 -3.85 -1.04
CA ASP A 90 8.42 -4.01 -0.65
C ASP A 90 8.56 -4.10 0.87
N LEU A 91 7.88 -5.11 1.42
CA LEU A 91 7.82 -5.34 2.84
C LEU A 91 9.21 -5.73 3.38
N VAL A 92 9.90 -6.61 2.67
CA VAL A 92 11.26 -7.08 2.95
C VAL A 92 12.16 -6.94 1.72
N HIS A 93 13.49 -6.91 1.90
CA HIS A 93 14.42 -6.75 0.77
C HIS A 93 14.73 -8.08 0.08
N ALA A 94 14.80 -9.19 0.80
CA ALA A 94 15.11 -10.48 0.22
C ALA A 94 13.99 -10.95 -0.72
N MET A 95 14.24 -10.92 -2.03
CA MET A 95 13.34 -11.44 -3.07
C MET A 95 13.05 -12.94 -2.88
N PRO A 96 11.94 -13.46 -3.43
CA PRO A 96 11.64 -14.90 -3.38
C PRO A 96 12.84 -15.76 -3.84
N GLY A 97 13.14 -16.80 -3.07
CA GLY A 97 14.27 -17.70 -3.33
C GLY A 97 15.66 -17.18 -2.94
N THR A 98 15.77 -15.97 -2.37
CA THR A 98 17.04 -15.43 -1.87
C THR A 98 17.23 -15.67 -0.37
N PRO A 99 18.49 -15.69 0.14
CA PRO A 99 18.76 -15.82 1.58
C PRO A 99 18.12 -14.70 2.42
N TRP A 100 17.92 -14.96 3.72
CA TRP A 100 17.40 -14.02 4.74
C TRP A 100 15.91 -13.65 4.65
N ARG A 101 15.21 -14.08 3.59
CA ARG A 101 13.78 -13.76 3.40
C ARG A 101 12.89 -14.20 4.55
N GLN A 102 13.10 -15.39 5.10
CA GLN A 102 12.29 -15.89 6.21
C GLN A 102 12.55 -15.10 7.49
N GLU A 103 13.81 -14.76 7.77
CA GLU A 103 14.22 -14.00 8.93
C GLU A 103 13.71 -12.56 8.88
N GLN A 104 13.88 -11.88 7.74
CA GLN A 104 13.34 -10.53 7.52
C GLN A 104 11.83 -10.51 7.66
N THR A 105 11.12 -11.46 7.05
CA THR A 105 9.65 -11.58 7.13
C THR A 105 9.19 -11.77 8.56
N ARG A 106 9.82 -12.69 9.30
CA ARG A 106 9.49 -12.96 10.72
C ARG A 106 9.70 -11.71 11.57
N ASP A 107 10.81 -11.01 11.38
CA ASP A 107 11.15 -9.84 12.18
C ASP A 107 10.24 -8.65 11.83
N LEU A 108 9.86 -8.47 10.57
CA LEU A 108 8.85 -7.48 10.17
C LEU A 108 7.50 -7.80 10.79
N GLN A 109 7.03 -9.05 10.69
CA GLN A 109 5.78 -9.48 11.32
C GLN A 109 5.81 -9.24 12.84
N ARG A 110 6.94 -9.48 13.52
CA ARG A 110 7.09 -9.17 14.94
C ARG A 110 6.86 -7.68 15.22
N VAL A 111 7.45 -6.79 14.43
CA VAL A 111 7.28 -5.33 14.60
C VAL A 111 5.83 -4.92 14.30
N LEU A 112 5.27 -5.37 13.18
CA LEU A 112 3.90 -4.99 12.77
C LEU A 112 2.82 -5.53 13.71
N LYS A 113 3.06 -6.64 14.42
CA LYS A 113 2.16 -7.12 15.49
C LYS A 113 2.00 -6.15 16.66
N ALA A 114 2.90 -5.15 16.79
CA ALA A 114 2.78 -4.12 17.81
C ALA A 114 1.88 -2.95 17.39
N VAL A 115 1.40 -2.89 16.14
CA VAL A 115 0.34 -1.96 15.75
C VAL A 115 -0.89 -2.25 16.59
N ASP A 116 -1.51 -1.19 17.11
CA ASP A 116 -2.69 -1.28 17.95
C ASP A 116 -3.77 -2.11 17.24
N GLN A 117 -4.34 -3.09 17.95
CA GLN A 117 -5.28 -4.07 17.40
C GLN A 117 -6.55 -3.44 16.79
N ASP A 118 -6.88 -2.21 17.15
CA ASP A 118 -8.00 -1.45 16.59
C ASP A 118 -7.67 -0.80 15.23
N ILE A 119 -6.42 -0.90 14.76
CA ILE A 119 -5.93 -0.37 13.49
C ILE A 119 -5.59 -1.57 12.57
N PRO A 120 -6.51 -2.02 11.71
CA PRO A 120 -6.25 -3.09 10.76
C PRO A 120 -5.08 -2.77 9.83
N LEU A 121 -4.26 -3.80 9.57
CA LEU A 121 -3.21 -3.76 8.56
C LEU A 121 -3.77 -4.13 7.19
N VAL A 122 -3.34 -3.40 6.17
CA VAL A 122 -3.63 -3.68 4.75
C VAL A 122 -2.28 -3.88 4.04
N MET A 123 -2.04 -5.10 3.57
CA MET A 123 -0.79 -5.46 2.91
C MET A 123 -0.95 -5.35 1.39
N VAL A 124 -0.02 -4.67 0.74
CA VAL A 124 0.08 -4.58 -0.72
C VAL A 124 1.38 -5.26 -1.13
N SER A 125 1.40 -5.97 -2.26
CA SER A 125 2.59 -6.62 -2.77
C SER A 125 3.45 -5.68 -3.62
N GLY A 126 4.78 -5.77 -3.45
CA GLY A 126 5.79 -5.12 -4.29
C GLY A 126 6.69 -6.09 -5.03
N ASN A 127 7.70 -5.57 -5.75
CA ASN A 127 8.61 -6.39 -6.54
C ASN A 127 9.59 -7.19 -5.67
N HIS A 128 9.94 -6.73 -4.47
CA HIS A 128 10.72 -7.55 -3.54
C HIS A 128 9.88 -8.64 -2.84
N ASP A 129 8.55 -8.49 -2.85
CA ASP A 129 7.65 -9.49 -2.27
C ASP A 129 7.35 -10.64 -3.24
N LEU A 130 7.24 -10.34 -4.54
CA LEU A 130 6.82 -11.29 -5.58
C LEU A 130 7.89 -11.58 -6.65
N GLY A 131 8.93 -10.76 -6.74
CA GLY A 131 9.86 -10.69 -7.88
C GLY A 131 9.39 -9.73 -8.98
N ASN A 132 10.34 -9.23 -9.78
CA ASN A 132 10.04 -8.33 -10.92
C ASN A 132 9.09 -8.98 -11.96
N ALA A 133 9.22 -10.29 -12.16
CA ALA A 133 8.34 -11.11 -12.99
C ALA A 133 7.78 -12.27 -12.14
N PRO A 134 6.62 -12.09 -11.49
CA PRO A 134 6.02 -13.08 -10.58
C PRO A 134 5.74 -14.41 -11.26
N THR A 135 5.78 -15.49 -10.47
CA THR A 135 5.28 -16.81 -10.85
C THR A 135 4.06 -17.20 -10.02
N ALA A 136 3.43 -18.32 -10.35
CA ALA A 136 2.35 -18.86 -9.52
C ALA A 136 2.85 -19.17 -8.09
N GLU A 137 4.08 -19.69 -7.96
CA GLU A 137 4.68 -20.05 -6.68
C GLU A 137 4.99 -18.82 -5.81
N THR A 138 5.54 -17.75 -6.39
CA THR A 138 5.83 -16.52 -5.62
C THR A 138 4.55 -15.82 -5.18
N VAL A 139 3.50 -15.85 -6.00
CA VAL A 139 2.17 -15.32 -5.64
C VAL A 139 1.54 -16.15 -4.53
N GLU A 140 1.63 -17.49 -4.62
CA GLU A 140 1.15 -18.37 -3.57
C GLU A 140 1.89 -18.15 -2.24
N GLU A 141 3.22 -17.99 -2.28
CA GLU A 141 4.02 -17.68 -1.09
C GLU A 141 3.58 -16.36 -0.43
N PHE A 142 3.37 -15.31 -1.23
CA PHE A 142 2.83 -14.04 -0.73
C PHE A 142 1.47 -14.26 -0.06
N CYS A 143 0.55 -14.93 -0.74
CA CYS A 143 -0.80 -15.19 -0.22
C CYS A 143 -0.80 -16.00 1.08
N GLN A 144 0.11 -16.98 1.19
CA GLN A 144 0.31 -17.76 2.41
C GLN A 144 0.89 -16.94 3.56
N THR A 145 1.58 -15.83 3.29
CA THR A 145 2.26 -15.02 4.30
C THR A 145 1.44 -13.79 4.72
N TRP A 146 0.79 -13.13 3.76
CA TRP A 146 0.19 -11.79 3.89
C TRP A 146 -1.27 -11.70 3.45
N GLY A 147 -1.90 -12.82 3.10
CA GLY A 147 -3.24 -12.85 2.53
C GLY A 147 -3.27 -12.44 1.05
N ASP A 148 -4.48 -12.30 0.50
CA ASP A 148 -4.69 -12.14 -0.93
C ASP A 148 -3.86 -10.98 -1.53
N ASP A 149 -3.25 -11.23 -2.69
CA ASP A 149 -2.38 -10.29 -3.41
C ASP A 149 -3.13 -9.11 -4.09
N TYR A 150 -4.43 -9.29 -4.31
CA TYR A 150 -5.36 -8.25 -4.75
C TYR A 150 -6.74 -8.50 -4.16
N PHE A 151 -7.43 -7.43 -3.78
CA PHE A 151 -8.74 -7.51 -3.11
C PHE A 151 -9.39 -6.12 -3.03
N SER A 152 -10.67 -6.09 -2.64
CA SER A 152 -11.41 -4.84 -2.43
C SER A 152 -12.03 -4.81 -1.04
N PHE A 153 -12.20 -3.63 -0.46
CA PHE A 153 -12.89 -3.48 0.82
C PHE A 153 -13.57 -2.12 0.93
N TRP A 154 -14.52 -2.03 1.86
CA TRP A 154 -15.29 -0.82 2.11
C TRP A 154 -14.92 -0.25 3.47
N VAL A 155 -14.75 1.08 3.57
CA VAL A 155 -14.64 1.79 4.84
C VAL A 155 -15.42 3.10 4.74
N GLY A 156 -16.40 3.30 5.60
CA GLY A 156 -17.14 4.56 5.72
C GLY A 156 -17.70 5.12 4.41
N GLY A 157 -18.20 4.28 3.50
CA GLY A 157 -18.75 4.66 2.21
C GLY A 157 -17.72 4.77 1.08
N VAL A 158 -16.45 4.48 1.34
CA VAL A 158 -15.37 4.50 0.34
C VAL A 158 -15.01 3.09 -0.07
N LEU A 159 -14.87 2.88 -1.39
CA LEU A 159 -14.37 1.64 -1.96
C LEU A 159 -12.86 1.71 -2.14
N PHE A 160 -12.14 0.78 -1.52
CA PHE A 160 -10.70 0.63 -1.68
C PHE A 160 -10.38 -0.62 -2.50
N LEU A 161 -9.46 -0.48 -3.45
CA LEU A 161 -8.95 -1.57 -4.29
C LEU A 161 -7.46 -1.73 -4.04
N VAL A 162 -7.02 -2.95 -3.74
CA VAL A 162 -5.61 -3.33 -3.66
C VAL A 162 -5.27 -4.13 -4.90
N LEU A 163 -4.26 -3.68 -5.65
CA LEU A 163 -3.82 -4.33 -6.89
C LEU A 163 -2.41 -4.91 -6.72
N ASN A 164 -2.19 -6.09 -7.30
CA ASN A 164 -0.86 -6.59 -7.56
C ASN A 164 -0.31 -5.91 -8.82
N SER A 165 0.50 -4.86 -8.63
CA SER A 165 1.09 -4.11 -9.73
C SER A 165 2.19 -4.87 -10.48
N GLN A 166 2.73 -5.95 -9.90
CA GLN A 166 3.74 -6.76 -10.61
C GLN A 166 3.15 -7.43 -11.85
N PHE A 167 1.87 -7.78 -11.83
CA PHE A 167 1.23 -8.27 -13.04
C PHE A 167 1.04 -7.20 -14.12
N LEU A 168 0.97 -5.91 -13.74
CA LEU A 168 0.89 -4.80 -14.69
C LEU A 168 2.26 -4.47 -15.28
N TYR A 169 3.34 -4.77 -14.55
CA TYR A 169 4.72 -4.53 -14.98
C TYR A 169 5.24 -5.67 -15.87
N ASP A 170 5.22 -6.92 -15.39
CA ASP A 170 5.63 -8.10 -16.16
C ASP A 170 4.93 -9.38 -15.66
N ALA A 171 3.84 -9.78 -16.31
CA ALA A 171 3.13 -11.03 -16.03
C ALA A 171 3.54 -12.21 -16.93
N SER A 172 4.68 -12.14 -17.63
CA SER A 172 5.08 -13.13 -18.65
C SER A 172 5.13 -14.57 -18.14
N ARG A 173 5.38 -14.77 -16.84
CA ARG A 173 5.50 -16.09 -16.20
C ARG A 173 4.22 -16.58 -15.53
N CYS A 174 3.16 -15.76 -15.48
CA CYS A 174 1.88 -16.14 -14.92
C CYS A 174 0.69 -15.41 -15.60
N PRO A 175 0.54 -15.49 -16.94
CA PRO A 175 -0.46 -14.71 -17.67
C PRO A 175 -1.90 -15.01 -17.24
N ALA A 176 -2.19 -16.24 -16.80
CA ALA A 176 -3.51 -16.61 -16.28
C ALA A 176 -3.89 -15.87 -14.98
N LEU A 177 -2.92 -15.63 -14.08
CA LEU A 177 -3.17 -14.88 -12.84
C LEU A 177 -3.41 -13.39 -13.13
N LYS A 178 -2.64 -12.82 -14.06
CA LYS A 178 -2.88 -11.46 -14.57
C LYS A 178 -4.26 -11.32 -15.18
N GLN A 179 -4.68 -12.25 -16.03
CA GLN A 179 -6.01 -12.24 -16.62
C GLN A 179 -7.11 -12.32 -15.54
N ALA A 180 -6.90 -13.09 -14.47
CA ALA A 180 -7.84 -13.17 -13.35
C ALA A 180 -7.94 -11.83 -12.59
N GLN A 181 -6.81 -11.15 -12.33
CA GLN A 181 -6.84 -9.80 -11.75
C GLN A 181 -7.52 -8.80 -12.68
N ASP A 182 -7.24 -8.82 -13.98
CA ASP A 182 -7.85 -7.89 -14.94
C ASP A 182 -9.37 -8.04 -14.97
N HIS A 183 -9.86 -9.28 -15.04
CA HIS A 183 -11.30 -9.55 -15.01
C HIS A 183 -11.94 -9.11 -13.69
N TRP A 184 -11.28 -9.38 -12.57
CA TRP A 184 -11.74 -8.93 -11.26
C TRP A 184 -11.75 -7.40 -11.14
N LEU A 185 -10.71 -6.73 -11.65
CA LEU A 185 -10.61 -5.27 -11.63
C LEU A 185 -11.75 -4.65 -12.44
N ASP A 186 -12.02 -5.15 -13.65
CA ASP A 186 -13.16 -4.67 -14.46
C ASP A 186 -14.50 -4.80 -13.70
N GLN A 187 -14.70 -5.87 -12.92
CA GLN A 187 -15.87 -6.02 -12.06
C GLN A 187 -15.92 -4.97 -10.94
N GLN A 188 -14.79 -4.67 -10.29
CA GLN A 188 -14.73 -3.65 -9.24
C GLN A 188 -14.94 -2.24 -9.79
N LEU A 189 -14.37 -1.94 -10.97
CA LEU A 189 -14.56 -0.66 -11.64
C LEU A 189 -16.02 -0.46 -12.05
N ASN A 190 -16.71 -1.50 -12.51
CA ASN A 190 -18.16 -1.43 -12.76
C ASN A 190 -18.97 -1.12 -11.49
N ILE A 191 -18.54 -1.57 -10.31
CA ILE A 191 -19.18 -1.22 -9.03
C ILE A 191 -18.95 0.27 -8.72
N ALA A 192 -17.73 0.77 -8.89
CA ALA A 192 -17.40 2.18 -8.69
C ALA A 192 -18.19 3.09 -9.66
N GLU A 193 -18.34 2.68 -10.92
CA GLU A 193 -19.11 3.41 -11.95
C GLU A 193 -20.59 3.62 -11.59
N GLN A 194 -21.17 2.74 -10.76
CA GLN A 194 -22.54 2.90 -10.27
C GLN A 194 -22.69 4.06 -9.29
N LYS A 195 -21.59 4.73 -8.90
CA LYS A 195 -21.54 5.90 -8.00
C LYS A 195 -22.26 5.68 -6.68
N GLN A 196 -22.20 4.46 -6.16
CA GLN A 196 -22.73 4.09 -4.85
C GLN A 196 -21.73 4.34 -3.72
N CYS A 197 -20.45 4.56 -4.06
CA CYS A 197 -19.42 4.98 -3.11
C CYS A 197 -19.26 6.49 -3.11
N GLN A 198 -18.89 7.05 -1.96
CA GLN A 198 -18.51 8.46 -1.84
C GLN A 198 -17.23 8.75 -2.63
N HIS A 199 -16.24 7.88 -2.46
CA HIS A 199 -14.99 7.87 -3.22
C HIS A 199 -14.59 6.43 -3.55
N ALA A 200 -13.72 6.30 -4.55
CA ALA A 200 -13.02 5.05 -4.81
C ALA A 200 -11.52 5.32 -4.95
N ILE A 201 -10.70 4.49 -4.29
CA ILE A 201 -9.26 4.67 -4.12
C ILE A 201 -8.53 3.36 -4.43
N VAL A 202 -7.39 3.45 -5.09
CA VAL A 202 -6.52 2.32 -5.41
C VAL A 202 -5.23 2.38 -4.57
N PHE A 203 -4.81 1.22 -4.07
CA PHE A 203 -3.48 0.96 -3.53
C PHE A 203 -2.76 -0.03 -4.45
N GLN A 204 -1.53 0.31 -4.81
CA GLN A 204 -0.62 -0.59 -5.54
C GLN A 204 0.83 -0.22 -5.21
N HIS A 205 1.82 -1.03 -5.60
CA HIS A 205 3.21 -0.72 -5.29
C HIS A 205 3.87 0.15 -6.36
N ILE A 206 3.82 -0.24 -7.63
CA ILE A 206 4.44 0.51 -8.74
C ILE A 206 3.54 1.70 -9.13
N PRO A 207 4.03 2.95 -9.12
CA PRO A 207 3.31 4.12 -9.62
C PRO A 207 2.84 3.98 -11.07
N LEU A 208 1.68 4.57 -11.40
CA LEU A 208 1.32 4.79 -12.81
C LEU A 208 2.36 5.69 -13.48
N PHE A 209 2.73 6.78 -12.81
CA PHE A 209 3.73 7.75 -13.21
C PHE A 209 4.27 8.48 -11.98
N LEU A 210 5.43 9.14 -12.11
CA LEU A 210 6.10 9.89 -11.06
C LEU A 210 5.83 11.40 -11.16
N GLN A 211 5.69 11.93 -12.37
CA GLN A 211 5.46 13.36 -12.62
C GLN A 211 4.31 13.59 -13.60
N SER A 212 4.25 12.80 -14.69
CA SER A 212 3.19 12.97 -15.69
C SER A 212 2.86 11.68 -16.44
N ILE A 213 1.63 11.55 -16.92
CA ILE A 213 1.17 10.38 -17.68
C ILE A 213 1.96 10.13 -18.98
N ASP A 214 2.67 11.14 -19.49
CA ASP A 214 3.40 11.12 -20.76
C ASP A 214 4.92 10.97 -20.58
N GLU A 215 5.41 10.87 -19.33
CA GLU A 215 6.83 10.68 -19.03
C GLU A 215 7.40 9.39 -19.64
N ASP A 216 8.72 9.30 -19.71
CA ASP A 216 9.38 8.12 -20.26
C ASP A 216 9.22 6.90 -19.34
N ASP A 217 9.36 5.72 -19.95
CA ASP A 217 9.34 4.46 -19.23
C ASP A 217 10.64 4.32 -18.44
N ASP A 218 10.50 4.01 -17.15
CA ASP A 218 11.58 3.82 -16.20
C ASP A 218 11.26 2.60 -15.32
N TYR A 219 12.23 2.09 -14.59
CA TYR A 219 12.07 1.02 -13.59
C TYR A 219 11.01 1.36 -12.53
N PHE A 220 10.85 2.65 -12.22
CA PHE A 220 9.99 3.13 -11.14
C PHE A 220 8.54 3.42 -11.56
N ASN A 221 8.17 3.26 -12.83
CA ASN A 221 6.81 3.50 -13.30
C ASN A 221 6.32 2.38 -14.23
N LEU A 222 5.00 2.27 -14.38
CA LEU A 222 4.43 1.37 -15.38
C LEU A 222 4.71 1.92 -16.78
N THR A 223 4.88 1.04 -17.77
CA THR A 223 5.10 1.47 -19.16
C THR A 223 3.99 2.38 -19.68
N LYS A 224 4.29 3.27 -20.62
CA LYS A 224 3.37 4.28 -21.18
C LYS A 224 2.07 3.68 -21.68
N THR A 225 2.15 2.54 -22.36
CA THR A 225 0.97 1.82 -22.85
C THR A 225 0.08 1.35 -21.69
N VAL A 226 0.66 0.67 -20.70
CA VAL A 226 -0.08 0.12 -19.55
C VAL A 226 -0.65 1.22 -18.67
N ARG A 227 0.17 2.23 -18.32
CA ARG A 227 -0.26 3.32 -17.42
C ARG A 227 -1.41 4.14 -18.03
N LYS A 228 -1.40 4.38 -19.35
CA LYS A 228 -2.47 5.12 -20.03
C LYS A 228 -3.77 4.34 -20.07
N GLU A 229 -3.72 3.06 -20.47
CA GLU A 229 -4.91 2.21 -20.48
C GLU A 229 -5.53 2.10 -19.07
N LEU A 230 -4.69 1.85 -18.06
CA LEU A 230 -5.16 1.75 -16.68
C LEU A 230 -5.71 3.08 -16.18
N ALA A 231 -4.99 4.21 -16.36
CA ALA A 231 -5.46 5.52 -15.92
C ALA A 231 -6.79 5.92 -16.57
N GLU A 232 -7.03 5.57 -17.84
CA GLU A 232 -8.32 5.78 -18.50
C GLU A 232 -9.44 4.93 -17.88
N LYS A 233 -9.19 3.64 -17.61
CA LYS A 233 -10.16 2.77 -16.90
C LYS A 233 -10.49 3.32 -15.51
N LEU A 234 -9.47 3.66 -14.72
CA LEU A 234 -9.66 4.20 -13.36
C LEU A 234 -10.41 5.54 -13.38
N THR A 235 -10.04 6.45 -14.28
CA THR A 235 -10.69 7.77 -14.36
C THR A 235 -12.15 7.66 -14.77
N ARG A 236 -12.45 6.83 -15.79
CA ARG A 236 -13.84 6.56 -16.23
C ARG A 236 -14.67 5.97 -15.10
N ALA A 237 -14.08 5.09 -14.29
CA ALA A 237 -14.72 4.48 -13.14
C ALA A 237 -14.93 5.42 -11.95
N GLY A 238 -14.40 6.65 -12.01
CA GLY A 238 -14.50 7.61 -10.93
C GLY A 238 -13.53 7.36 -9.78
N ILE A 239 -12.47 6.57 -9.99
CA ILE A 239 -11.36 6.46 -9.03
C ILE A 239 -10.73 7.85 -8.87
N ARG A 240 -10.54 8.26 -7.61
CA ARG A 240 -10.06 9.60 -7.27
C ARG A 240 -8.56 9.65 -7.02
N ALA A 241 -7.99 8.59 -6.46
CA ALA A 241 -6.58 8.54 -6.11
C ALA A 241 -6.00 7.13 -6.26
N VAL A 242 -4.72 7.07 -6.62
CA VAL A 242 -3.87 5.89 -6.59
C VAL A 242 -2.69 6.18 -5.65
N PHE A 243 -2.56 5.41 -4.57
CA PHE A 243 -1.44 5.52 -3.63
C PHE A 243 -0.43 4.39 -3.86
N SER A 244 0.86 4.74 -3.88
CA SER A 244 1.94 3.81 -4.16
C SER A 244 3.25 4.09 -3.40
N GLY A 245 4.21 3.19 -3.57
CA GLY A 245 5.56 3.21 -3.02
C GLY A 245 6.62 3.16 -4.13
N HIS A 246 7.60 2.25 -4.00
CA HIS A 246 8.57 1.82 -5.02
C HIS A 246 9.65 2.86 -5.36
N TYR A 247 9.32 4.15 -5.37
CA TYR A 247 10.26 5.18 -5.79
C TYR A 247 11.22 5.65 -4.68
N HIS A 248 10.90 5.33 -3.41
CA HIS A 248 11.65 5.78 -2.22
C HIS A 248 11.89 7.30 -2.16
N ARG A 249 11.02 8.06 -2.82
CA ARG A 249 10.95 9.51 -2.82
C ARG A 249 9.50 9.91 -2.96
N ASN A 250 9.13 11.06 -2.43
CA ASN A 250 7.82 11.62 -2.68
C ASN A 250 7.73 12.08 -4.15
N ALA A 251 6.67 11.66 -4.82
CA ALA A 251 6.38 12.02 -6.19
C ALA A 251 4.87 11.94 -6.44
N GLY A 252 4.45 12.22 -7.66
CA GLY A 252 3.04 12.20 -8.03
C GLY A 252 2.63 13.37 -8.90
N GLY A 253 1.37 13.35 -9.28
CA GLY A 253 0.75 14.36 -10.12
C GLY A 253 -0.68 13.95 -10.48
N THR A 254 -1.37 14.81 -11.23
CA THR A 254 -2.76 14.57 -11.59
C THR A 254 -2.88 14.22 -13.07
N TYR A 255 -3.66 13.18 -13.37
CA TYR A 255 -4.13 12.90 -14.72
C TYR A 255 -5.66 13.04 -14.76
N GLN A 256 -6.16 14.07 -15.45
CA GLN A 256 -7.58 14.43 -15.43
C GLN A 256 -8.07 14.68 -13.99
N ASN A 257 -8.89 13.76 -13.44
CA ASN A 257 -9.38 13.82 -12.06
C ASN A 257 -8.80 12.70 -11.17
N LEU A 258 -7.79 11.98 -11.66
CA LEU A 258 -7.10 10.92 -10.96
C LEU A 258 -5.81 11.47 -10.36
N ASP A 259 -5.70 11.42 -9.04
CA ASP A 259 -4.50 11.81 -8.32
C ASP A 259 -3.55 10.60 -8.17
N MET A 260 -2.31 10.73 -8.63
CA MET A 260 -1.26 9.73 -8.45
C MET A 260 -0.37 10.18 -7.31
N VAL A 261 -0.31 9.39 -6.24
CA VAL A 261 0.41 9.72 -5.02
C VAL A 261 1.48 8.67 -4.76
N VAL A 262 2.74 9.09 -4.81
CA VAL A 262 3.89 8.24 -4.49
C VAL A 262 4.47 8.69 -3.15
N SER A 263 4.55 7.77 -2.20
CA SER A 263 5.12 8.06 -0.88
C SER A 263 6.54 7.54 -0.78
N SER A 264 7.40 8.34 -0.14
CA SER A 264 8.74 7.87 0.20
C SER A 264 8.69 6.75 1.25
N ALA A 265 9.78 6.01 1.34
CA ALA A 265 9.91 4.80 2.13
C ALA A 265 9.88 5.06 3.65
N ILE A 266 9.46 4.04 4.40
CA ILE A 266 9.78 3.93 5.83
C ILE A 266 11.24 3.52 5.99
N GLY A 267 11.68 2.51 5.22
CA GLY A 267 13.00 1.90 5.27
C GLY A 267 14.09 2.78 4.66
N CYS A 268 14.57 2.46 3.46
CA CYS A 268 15.72 3.17 2.86
C CYS A 268 15.29 4.43 2.09
N GLN A 269 15.99 5.57 2.23
CA GLN A 269 15.75 6.73 1.37
C GLN A 269 16.68 6.71 0.15
N LEU A 270 16.12 6.82 -1.06
CA LEU A 270 16.92 6.95 -2.30
C LEU A 270 17.06 8.41 -2.74
N GLY A 271 16.40 9.35 -2.06
CA GLY A 271 16.44 10.77 -2.34
C GLY A 271 16.76 11.62 -1.11
N LYS A 272 16.17 12.83 -1.08
CA LYS A 272 16.34 13.79 0.02
C LYS A 272 15.17 13.79 1.00
N ASP A 273 14.13 13.01 0.70
CA ASP A 273 13.01 12.82 1.62
C ASP A 273 13.49 12.18 2.92
N THR A 274 12.76 12.47 3.99
CA THR A 274 12.94 11.79 5.28
C THR A 274 12.22 10.45 5.28
N HIS A 275 12.64 9.53 6.14
CA HIS A 275 11.82 8.37 6.51
C HIS A 275 10.47 8.82 7.07
N GLY A 276 9.38 8.21 6.63
CA GLY A 276 8.07 8.76 6.95
C GLY A 276 6.87 7.97 6.48
N LEU A 277 5.72 8.57 6.70
CA LEU A 277 4.39 8.04 6.46
C LEU A 277 3.51 9.12 5.84
N ARG A 278 2.49 8.72 5.10
CA ARG A 278 1.45 9.61 4.59
C ARG A 278 0.17 9.46 5.40
N VAL A 279 -0.37 10.56 5.88
CA VAL A 279 -1.70 10.62 6.50
C VAL A 279 -2.69 11.06 5.43
N VAL A 280 -3.80 10.35 5.28
CA VAL A 280 -4.83 10.61 4.27
C VAL A 280 -6.18 10.79 4.95
N ALA A 281 -6.68 12.04 4.97
CA ALA A 281 -8.01 12.38 5.42
C ALA A 281 -9.01 12.36 4.26
N ILE A 282 -10.16 11.74 4.51
CA ILE A 282 -11.27 11.60 3.59
C ILE A 282 -12.44 12.37 4.17
N THR A 283 -12.96 13.33 3.40
CA THR A 283 -14.25 13.99 3.66
C THR A 283 -15.26 13.61 2.58
N ALA A 284 -16.49 14.09 2.68
CA ALA A 284 -17.50 13.81 1.65
C ALA A 284 -17.01 14.30 0.27
N GLU A 285 -16.30 15.42 0.22
CA GLU A 285 -15.93 16.06 -1.05
C GLU A 285 -14.48 15.82 -1.46
N LYS A 286 -13.58 15.60 -0.50
CA LYS A 286 -12.14 15.70 -0.72
C LYS A 286 -11.38 14.51 -0.16
N ILE A 287 -10.26 14.22 -0.83
CA ILE A 287 -9.17 13.39 -0.34
C ILE A 287 -8.00 14.34 -0.12
N VAL A 288 -7.59 14.50 1.13
CA VAL A 288 -6.48 15.39 1.50
C VAL A 288 -5.39 14.54 2.13
N HIS A 289 -4.16 14.64 1.64
CA HIS A 289 -3.06 13.85 2.18
C HIS A 289 -1.79 14.68 2.39
N ARG A 290 -1.00 14.29 3.39
CA ARG A 290 0.28 14.94 3.72
C ARG A 290 1.29 13.88 4.13
N TYR A 291 2.52 14.03 3.64
CA TYR A 291 3.64 13.18 4.05
C TYR A 291 4.27 13.80 5.29
N TYR A 292 4.57 12.97 6.27
CA TYR A 292 5.19 13.33 7.53
C TYR A 292 6.44 12.48 7.71
N SER A 293 7.53 13.11 8.15
CA SER A 293 8.63 12.35 8.71
C SER A 293 8.17 11.57 9.95
N LEU A 294 8.86 10.48 10.27
CA LEU A 294 8.58 9.71 11.48
C LEU A 294 8.74 10.57 12.75
N ASP A 295 9.66 11.52 12.75
CA ASP A 295 9.89 12.44 13.87
C ASP A 295 8.72 13.44 14.02
N GLU A 296 8.29 14.08 12.93
CA GLU A 296 7.13 14.99 12.94
C GLU A 296 5.88 14.29 13.45
N LEU A 297 5.58 13.09 12.92
CA LEU A 297 4.38 12.34 13.32
C LEU A 297 4.49 11.85 14.78
N SER A 298 5.67 11.45 15.23
CA SER A 298 5.91 10.99 16.61
C SER A 298 5.75 12.09 17.65
N GLN A 299 6.16 13.33 17.31
CA GLN A 299 6.22 14.46 18.24
C GLN A 299 4.95 15.33 18.17
N GLY A 300 4.47 15.62 16.97
CA GLY A 300 3.34 16.52 16.73
C GLY A 300 2.01 15.81 16.45
N GLY A 301 2.04 14.54 16.06
CA GLY A 301 0.86 13.84 15.54
C GLY A 301 0.37 14.44 14.22
N VAL A 302 -0.90 14.26 13.91
CA VAL A 302 -1.55 14.88 12.73
C VAL A 302 -1.76 16.38 12.98
N GLU A 303 -1.42 17.21 12.00
CA GLU A 303 -1.64 18.67 12.07
C GLU A 303 -3.13 19.03 12.27
N GLU A 304 -3.37 20.18 12.91
CA GLU A 304 -4.73 20.59 13.29
C GLU A 304 -5.65 20.84 12.09
N ASP A 305 -5.14 21.26 10.93
CA ASP A 305 -5.94 21.45 9.73
C ASP A 305 -6.52 20.12 9.20
N LEU A 306 -5.73 19.04 9.20
CA LEU A 306 -6.19 17.70 8.87
C LEU A 306 -7.19 17.17 9.91
N LYS A 307 -7.03 17.51 11.20
CA LYS A 307 -7.99 17.17 12.25
C LYS A 307 -9.31 17.93 12.12
N GLU A 308 -9.27 19.19 11.66
CA GLU A 308 -10.47 19.99 11.40
C GLU A 308 -11.34 19.35 10.32
N LEU A 309 -10.73 18.76 9.27
CA LEU A 309 -11.46 18.00 8.24
C LEU A 309 -12.25 16.81 8.81
N LEU A 310 -11.85 16.27 9.97
CA LEU A 310 -12.53 15.16 10.64
C LEU A 310 -13.75 15.59 11.47
N LYS A 311 -14.05 16.90 11.52
CA LYS A 311 -15.19 17.46 12.24
C LYS A 311 -16.35 17.85 11.31
N GLU A 312 -16.18 17.74 10.00
CA GLU A 312 -17.22 17.96 8.97
C GLU A 312 -18.36 16.93 9.06
#